data_AF-A0A327X8N5-F1
#
_entry.id   AF-A0A327X8N5-F1
#
_cell.length_a   1.000
_cell.length_b   1.000
_cell.length_c   1.000
_cell.angle_alpha   90.00
_cell.angle_beta   90.00
_cell.angle_gamma   90.00
#
_symmetry.space_group_name_H-M   'P 1'
#
loop_
_entity.id
_entity.type
_entity.pdbx_description
1 polymer ?
#
loop_
_entity_poly.entity_id
_entity_poly.type
_entity_poly.pdbx_seq_one_letter_code
_entity_poly.pdbx_strand_id
1 'polypeptide(L)' 'MILIVEGTLRGVGWTSFTCPVADAIAAFDLITSYVARGFQINHAKMFERGLQIDLPAEIFSPHSEGCPFESLR' A
#
# COMPACT_ATOMS: atom_id res chain seq x y z
N MET A 1 6.25 -13.37 -7.89
CA MET A 1 5.31 -12.32 -8.37
C MET A 1 6.04 -10.98 -8.36
N ILE A 2 5.50 -9.96 -9.01
CA ILE A 2 6.06 -8.59 -8.96
C ILE A 2 5.03 -7.68 -8.30
N LEU A 3 5.44 -6.97 -7.25
CA LEU A 3 4.66 -5.89 -6.66
C LEU A 3 5.14 -4.56 -7.23
N ILE A 4 4.21 -3.71 -7.67
CA ILE A 4 4.44 -2.36 -8.16
C ILE A 4 3.72 -1.40 -7.22
N VAL A 5 4.43 -0.46 -6.61
CA VAL A 5 3.86 0.45 -5.61
C VAL A 5 4.12 1.90 -6.01
N GLU A 6 3.12 2.73 -5.82
CA GLU A 6 3.19 4.18 -5.97
C GLU A 6 2.75 4.83 -4.67
N GLY A 7 3.40 5.93 -4.31
CA GLY A 7 3.17 6.54 -3.01
C GLY A 7 3.94 7.83 -2.79
N THR A 8 3.84 8.34 -1.56
CA THR A 8 4.44 9.60 -1.13
C THR A 8 5.06 9.47 0.26
N LEU A 9 6.24 10.06 0.49
CA LEU A 9 6.96 10.06 1.77
C LEU A 9 7.45 11.48 1.98
N ARG A 10 6.96 12.12 3.05
CA ARG A 10 7.36 13.48 3.41
C ARG A 10 7.22 14.48 2.24
N GLY A 11 6.16 14.31 1.44
CA GLY A 11 5.86 15.17 0.28
C GLY A 11 6.60 14.82 -1.01
N VAL A 12 7.49 13.81 -1.01
CA VAL A 12 8.16 13.33 -2.22
C VAL A 12 7.44 12.09 -2.74
N GLY A 13 6.92 12.16 -3.96
CA GLY A 13 6.23 11.05 -4.63
C GLY A 13 7.19 10.09 -5.33
N TRP A 14 6.86 8.81 -5.34
CA TRP A 14 7.45 7.80 -6.21
C TRP A 14 6.36 7.10 -7.02
N THR A 15 6.74 6.71 -8.23
CA THR A 15 5.89 5.94 -9.14
C THR A 15 6.62 4.68 -9.55
N SER A 16 5.85 3.63 -9.85
CA SER A 16 6.39 2.37 -10.38
C SER A 16 7.54 1.75 -9.56
N PHE A 17 7.52 1.86 -8.22
CA PHE A 17 8.48 1.16 -7.39
C PHE A 17 8.21 -0.34 -7.49
N THR A 18 9.12 -1.08 -8.13
CA THR A 18 8.94 -2.51 -8.40
C THR A 18 9.78 -3.34 -7.44
N CYS A 19 9.19 -4.39 -6.88
CA CYS A 19 9.91 -5.33 -6.05
C CYS A 19 9.42 -6.77 -6.27
N PRO A 20 10.32 -7.75 -6.30
CA PRO A 20 9.94 -9.15 -6.36
C PRO A 20 9.37 -9.58 -4.99
N VAL A 21 8.25 -10.31 -5.02
CA VAL A 21 7.62 -10.89 -3.83
C VAL A 21 7.31 -12.36 -4.07
N ALA A 22 7.40 -13.16 -3.00
CA ALA A 22 7.23 -14.60 -3.06
C ALA A 22 5.77 -14.98 -3.36
N ASP A 23 4.84 -14.35 -2.65
CA ASP A 23 3.41 -14.57 -2.72
C ASP A 23 2.63 -13.29 -2.35
N ALA A 24 1.30 -13.36 -2.37
CA ALA A 24 0.43 -12.23 -2.04
C ALA A 24 0.52 -11.79 -0.56
N ILE A 25 0.82 -12.72 0.36
CA ILE A 25 0.95 -12.43 1.79
C ILE A 25 2.22 -11.60 2.01
N ALA A 26 3.34 -12.03 1.42
CA ALA A 26 4.59 -11.28 1.45
C ALA A 26 4.46 -9.88 0.84
N ALA A 27 3.62 -9.74 -0.21
CA ALA A 27 3.32 -8.44 -0.80
C ALA A 27 2.57 -7.53 0.19
N PHE A 28 1.57 -8.07 0.89
CA PHE A 28 0.81 -7.36 1.92
C PHE A 28 1.70 -6.95 3.10
N ASP A 29 2.53 -7.85 3.61
CA ASP A 29 3.47 -7.58 4.70
C ASP A 29 4.47 -6.47 4.35
N LEU A 30 4.92 -6.43 3.08
CA LEU A 30 5.83 -5.39 2.61
C LEU A 30 5.14 -4.02 2.57
N ILE A 31 3.92 -3.96 2.03
CA ILE A 31 3.16 -2.69 1.95
C ILE A 31 2.85 -2.18 3.36
N THR A 32 2.40 -3.04 4.27
CA THR A 32 2.13 -2.65 5.66
C THR A 32 3.39 -2.16 6.38
N SER A 33 4.56 -2.76 6.09
CA SER A 33 5.84 -2.26 6.60
C SER A 33 6.16 -0.84 6.09
N TYR A 34 5.88 -0.54 4.82
CA TYR A 34 6.04 0.82 4.29
C TYR A 34 5.09 1.82 4.97
N VAL A 35 3.82 1.46 5.11
CA VAL A 35 2.84 2.30 5.82
C VAL A 35 3.28 2.58 7.26
N ALA A 36 3.74 1.56 7.98
CA ALA A 36 4.24 1.70 9.36
C ALA A 36 5.47 2.62 9.45
N ARG A 37 6.23 2.78 8.37
CA ARG A 37 7.37 3.71 8.27
C ARG A 37 6.96 5.12 7.82
N GLY A 38 5.66 5.38 7.65
CA GLY A 38 5.10 6.68 7.28
C GLY A 38 5.00 6.91 5.77
N PHE A 39 5.06 5.85 4.96
CA PHE A 39 4.81 5.94 3.53
C PHE A 39 3.30 5.98 3.28
N GLN A 40 2.84 6.93 2.48
CA GLN A 40 1.47 6.96 1.99
C GLN A 40 1.40 6.18 0.67
N ILE A 41 0.58 5.14 0.63
CA ILE A 41 0.43 4.29 -0.55
C ILE A 41 -0.74 4.83 -1.37
N ASN A 42 -0.46 5.28 -2.59
CA ASN A 42 -1.47 5.83 -3.49
C ASN A 42 -2.05 4.74 -4.39
N HIS A 43 -1.19 3.80 -4.82
CA HIS A 43 -1.58 2.73 -5.74
C HIS A 43 -0.70 1.49 -5.53
N ALA A 44 -1.29 0.29 -5.57
CA ALA A 44 -0.56 -0.97 -5.47
C ALA A 44 -1.01 -1.99 -6.53
N LYS A 45 -0.04 -2.38 -7.36
CA LYS A 45 0.04 -3.39 -8.42
C LYS A 45 0.51 -4.75 -7.99
N MET A 46 -0.16 -5.86 -8.25
CA MET A 46 0.50 -7.18 -8.25
C MET A 46 0.43 -7.82 -9.64
N PHE A 47 1.57 -8.34 -10.11
CA PHE A 47 1.68 -9.08 -11.35
C PHE A 47 2.07 -10.53 -11.07
N GLU A 48 1.20 -11.46 -11.50
CA GLU A 48 1.41 -12.88 -11.37
C GLU A 48 0.96 -13.62 -12.64
N ARG A 49 1.83 -14.43 -13.25
CA ARG A 49 1.48 -15.33 -14.36
C ARG A 49 0.76 -14.64 -15.53
N GLY A 50 1.11 -13.38 -15.81
CA GLY A 50 0.46 -12.58 -16.86
C GLY A 50 -0.80 -11.83 -16.42
N LEU A 51 -1.27 -12.06 -15.19
CA LEU A 51 -2.40 -11.35 -14.60
C LEU A 51 -1.92 -10.14 -13.80
N GLN A 52 -2.60 -9.02 -14.00
CA GLN A 52 -2.45 -7.83 -13.17
C GLN A 52 -3.64 -7.77 -12.21
N ILE A 53 -3.33 -7.62 -10.92
CA ILE A 53 -4.30 -7.49 -9.85
C ILE A 53 -4.05 -6.14 -9.19
N ASP A 54 -5.03 -5.25 -9.27
CA ASP A 54 -5.02 -3.99 -8.52
C ASP A 54 -5.37 -4.28 -7.06
N LEU A 55 -4.47 -3.86 -6.16
CA LEU A 55 -4.67 -3.95 -4.72
C LEU A 55 -5.27 -2.60 -4.25
N PRO A 56 -6.44 -2.62 -3.59
CA PRO A 56 -7.10 -1.39 -3.15
C PRO A 56 -6.20 -0.66 -2.14
N ALA A 57 -5.69 0.51 -2.49
CA ALA A 57 -4.76 1.28 -1.65
C ALA A 57 -5.42 1.78 -0.36
N GLU A 58 -6.75 1.83 -0.33
CA GLU A 58 -7.58 2.22 0.81
C GLU A 58 -7.38 1.29 2.00
N ILE A 59 -7.07 0.00 1.78
CA ILE A 59 -6.82 -0.95 2.87
C ILE A 59 -5.52 -0.66 3.63
N PHE A 60 -4.64 0.14 3.03
CA PHE A 60 -3.33 0.51 3.56
C PHE A 60 -3.28 1.96 4.04
N SER A 61 -4.33 2.75 3.78
CA SER A 61 -4.39 4.12 4.26
C SER A 61 -4.63 4.14 5.77
N PRO A 62 -3.77 4.82 6.56
CA PRO A 62 -4.02 4.98 8.00
C PRO A 62 -5.24 5.88 8.30
N HIS A 63 -5.94 6.36 7.26
CA HIS A 63 -7.11 7.21 7.34
C HIS A 63 -8.27 6.54 6.58
N SER A 64 -8.79 5.44 7.11
CA SER A 64 -10.23 5.27 7.06
C SER A 64 -10.83 6.26 8.05
N GLU A 65 -11.30 7.42 7.57
CA GLU A 65 -12.00 8.38 8.42
C GLU A 65 -13.15 7.67 9.16
N GLY A 66 -13.16 7.81 10.49
CA GLY A 66 -14.25 7.33 11.34
C GLY A 66 -13.79 6.46 12.52
N CYS A 67 -13.00 7.01 13.45
CA CYS A 67 -13.21 6.63 14.85
C CYS A 67 -14.55 7.25 15.28
N PRO A 68 -15.64 6.49 15.50
CA PRO A 68 -16.91 7.06 15.98
C PRO A 68 -16.83 7.57 17.42
N PHE A 69 -15.67 7.49 18.08
CA PHE A 69 -15.49 7.81 19.50
C PHE A 69 -14.81 9.16 19.78
N GLU A 70 -14.37 9.92 18.77
CA GLU A 70 -13.76 11.24 19.02
C GLU A 70 -14.76 12.38 19.21
N SER A 71 -16.07 12.15 19.02
CA SER A 71 -17.12 13.16 19.22
C SER A 71 -17.72 13.19 20.64
N LEU A 72 -17.08 12.55 21.64
CA LEU A 72 -17.54 12.52 23.04
C LEU A 72 -16.51 13.10 24.01
N ARG A 73 -16.01 14.30 23.73
CA ARG A 73 -15.29 15.13 24.70
C ARG A 73 -15.89 16.52 24.81
#